data_AF-A0AAW3R0U3-F1
#
_entry.id   AF-A0AAW3R0U3-F1
#
_cell.length_a   1.000
_cell.length_b   1.000
_cell.length_c   1.000
_cell.angle_alpha   90.00
_cell.angle_beta   90.00
_cell.angle_gamma   90.00
#
_symmetry.space_group_name_H-M   'P 1'
#
loop_
_entity.id
_entity.type
_entity.pdbx_description
1 polymer ?
#
loop_
_entity_poly.entity_id
_entity_poly.type
_entity_poly.pdbx_seq_one_letter_code
_entity_poly.pdbx_strand_id
1 'polypeptide(L)'
;GEAAARGVMLLPGSGGSVAMLGCLAARAIETVPEPVHIRIALMVSGAMSRGSAISAAENVTVVLLVREDGPLVPSNTTALHEFDFGSGLTASFPLTLPDLITIWRETKVPNIATFVHVVGDAFPGGDLSALPDGPTEAERAANRCAAVAEVTAADGTVSLHRLETVNGYTFTPMAAAETARRVLAGETRPGFQTPAGLFGSGFAETIADTNLSRIPN
;
A
#
# COMPACT_ATOMS: atom_id res chain seq x y z
N GLY A 1 -23.87 -6.86 0.60
CA GLY A 1 -23.90 -5.44 0.19
C GLY A 1 -24.59 -5.31 -1.15
N GLU A 2 -25.08 -4.12 -1.51
CA GLU A 2 -25.90 -3.90 -2.71
C GLU A 2 -25.24 -4.38 -4.02
N ALA A 3 -23.94 -4.11 -4.19
CA ALA A 3 -23.19 -4.56 -5.38
C ALA A 3 -23.24 -6.09 -5.56
N ALA A 4 -23.01 -6.85 -4.48
CA ALA A 4 -23.08 -8.32 -4.52
C ALA A 4 -24.49 -8.82 -4.85
N ALA A 5 -25.53 -8.20 -4.29
CA ALA A 5 -26.92 -8.56 -4.56
C ALA A 5 -27.32 -8.31 -6.02
N ARG A 6 -26.64 -7.39 -6.71
CA ARG A 6 -26.86 -7.08 -8.13
C ARG A 6 -25.88 -7.80 -9.07
N GLY A 7 -25.02 -8.69 -8.57
CA GLY A 7 -24.00 -9.35 -9.38
C GLY A 7 -22.90 -8.39 -9.88
N VAL A 8 -22.78 -7.19 -9.30
CA VAL A 8 -21.81 -6.16 -9.69
C VAL A 8 -20.56 -6.29 -8.83
N MET A 9 -19.39 -6.23 -9.47
CA MET A 9 -18.10 -6.15 -8.80
C MET A 9 -17.65 -4.69 -8.66
N LEU A 10 -17.17 -4.34 -7.47
CA LEU A 10 -16.44 -3.09 -7.20
C LEU A 10 -15.00 -3.48 -6.87
N LEU A 11 -14.03 -2.95 -7.62
CA LEU A 11 -12.62 -3.23 -7.43
C LEU A 11 -11.83 -1.92 -7.35
N PRO A 12 -11.99 -1.14 -6.26
CA PRO A 12 -11.21 0.08 -6.07
C PRO A 12 -9.74 -0.25 -5.80
N GLY A 13 -8.86 0.72 -6.06
CA GLY A 13 -7.43 0.58 -5.76
C GLY A 13 -6.75 -0.50 -6.60
N SER A 14 -7.14 -0.65 -7.87
CA SER A 14 -6.55 -1.59 -8.84
C SER A 14 -5.10 -1.27 -9.23
N GLY A 15 -4.47 -0.30 -8.59
CA GLY A 15 -3.06 0.07 -8.73
C GLY A 15 -2.59 0.83 -7.47
N GLY A 16 -1.42 1.47 -7.54
CA GLY A 16 -0.90 2.30 -6.46
C GLY A 16 -0.68 1.52 -5.16
N SER A 17 -0.85 2.21 -4.02
CA SER A 17 -0.59 1.63 -2.69
C SER A 17 -1.47 0.41 -2.41
N VAL A 18 -2.77 0.47 -2.75
CA VAL A 18 -3.71 -0.62 -2.45
C VAL A 18 -3.30 -1.95 -3.08
N ALA A 19 -2.87 -1.92 -4.35
CA ALA A 19 -2.38 -3.13 -5.02
C ALA A 19 -1.05 -3.63 -4.41
N MET A 20 -0.11 -2.73 -4.06
CA MET A 20 1.18 -3.10 -3.48
C MET A 20 1.05 -3.61 -2.04
N LEU A 21 0.47 -2.79 -1.16
CA LEU A 21 0.37 -3.02 0.27
C LEU A 21 -0.62 -4.12 0.61
N GLY A 22 -1.73 -4.24 -0.14
CA GLY A 22 -2.65 -5.38 -0.01
C GLY A 22 -1.95 -6.71 -0.31
N CYS A 23 -1.21 -6.78 -1.43
CA CYS A 23 -0.44 -7.99 -1.78
C CYS A 23 0.64 -8.31 -0.75
N LEU A 24 1.37 -7.29 -0.29
CA LEU A 24 2.40 -7.42 0.73
C LEU A 24 1.82 -7.91 2.06
N ALA A 25 0.73 -7.29 2.54
CA ALA A 25 0.08 -7.69 3.78
C ALA A 25 -0.49 -9.11 3.68
N ALA A 26 -1.16 -9.45 2.58
CA ALA A 26 -1.67 -10.80 2.32
C ALA A 26 -0.54 -11.84 2.34
N ARG A 27 0.59 -11.56 1.68
CA ARG A 27 1.77 -12.43 1.70
C ARG A 27 2.35 -12.57 3.10
N ALA A 28 2.45 -11.47 3.84
CA ALA A 28 3.09 -11.45 5.15
C ALA A 28 2.32 -12.24 6.22
N ILE A 29 1.00 -12.38 6.08
CA ILE A 29 0.17 -13.16 7.01
C ILE A 29 0.12 -14.66 6.69
N GLU A 30 0.53 -15.10 5.49
CA GLU A 30 0.41 -16.51 5.06
C GLU A 30 1.13 -17.49 6.00
N THR A 31 2.22 -17.05 6.62
CA THR A 31 3.04 -17.88 7.51
C THR A 31 2.91 -17.50 8.99
N VAL A 32 1.98 -16.62 9.33
CA VAL A 32 1.82 -16.09 10.69
C VAL A 32 0.54 -16.66 11.32
N PRO A 33 0.64 -17.46 12.39
CA PRO A 33 -0.54 -17.93 13.10
C PRO A 33 -1.21 -16.76 13.82
N GLU A 34 -2.53 -16.66 13.72
CA GLU A 34 -3.34 -15.65 14.45
C GLU A 34 -2.75 -14.23 14.42
N PRO A 35 -2.62 -13.60 13.23
CA PRO A 35 -2.07 -12.25 13.11
C PRO A 35 -2.99 -11.23 13.80
N VAL A 36 -2.43 -10.47 14.76
CA VAL A 36 -3.18 -9.49 15.56
C VAL A 36 -2.79 -8.05 15.25
N HIS A 37 -1.60 -7.81 14.69
CA HIS A 37 -1.12 -6.47 14.34
C HIS A 37 -0.42 -6.44 12.98
N ILE A 38 -0.72 -5.42 12.17
CA ILE A 38 0.03 -5.07 10.96
C ILE A 38 0.54 -3.63 11.10
N ARG A 39 1.86 -3.44 11.01
CA ARG A 39 2.46 -2.14 10.66
C ARG A 39 2.95 -2.23 9.23
N ILE A 40 2.57 -1.28 8.39
CA ILE A 40 2.96 -1.33 6.98
C ILE A 40 3.38 0.05 6.50
N ALA A 41 4.52 0.11 5.83
CA ALA A 41 5.10 1.35 5.35
C ALA A 41 5.27 1.34 3.83
N LEU A 42 4.95 2.46 3.19
CA LEU A 42 5.25 2.73 1.79
C LEU A 42 6.42 3.71 1.70
N MET A 43 7.46 3.35 0.95
CA MET A 43 8.52 4.26 0.55
C MET A 43 8.12 4.98 -0.74
N VAL A 44 8.00 6.30 -0.66
CA VAL A 44 7.75 7.18 -1.80
C VAL A 44 9.06 7.87 -2.16
N SER A 45 9.47 7.73 -3.42
CA SER A 45 10.72 8.26 -3.97
C SER A 45 10.49 9.00 -5.29
N GLY A 46 11.33 9.99 -5.56
CA GLY A 46 11.31 10.78 -6.79
C GLY A 46 10.24 11.87 -6.84
N ALA A 47 10.18 12.58 -7.95
CA ALA A 47 9.28 13.71 -8.14
C ALA A 47 7.81 13.29 -8.23
N MET A 48 6.94 14.09 -7.61
CA MET A 48 5.48 13.94 -7.71
C MET A 48 4.90 14.78 -8.84
N SER A 49 3.84 14.26 -9.45
CA SER A 49 2.92 15.05 -10.26
C SER A 49 2.18 16.07 -9.41
N ARG A 50 1.73 17.15 -10.06
CA ARG A 50 0.76 18.11 -9.50
C ARG A 50 -0.44 17.41 -8.88
N GLY A 51 -1.05 16.48 -9.60
CA GLY A 51 -2.25 15.77 -9.14
C GLY A 51 -1.98 14.97 -7.87
N SER A 52 -0.88 14.25 -7.82
CA SER A 52 -0.51 13.49 -6.62
C SER A 52 -0.14 14.38 -5.45
N ALA A 53 0.52 15.52 -5.68
CA ALA A 53 0.84 16.45 -4.61
C ALA A 53 -0.42 17.08 -3.99
N ILE A 54 -1.39 17.46 -4.84
CA ILE A 54 -2.71 17.95 -4.39
C ILE A 54 -3.44 16.85 -3.60
N SER A 55 -3.58 15.65 -4.18
CA SER A 55 -4.26 14.56 -3.48
C SER A 55 -3.55 14.19 -2.17
N ALA A 56 -2.23 14.19 -2.12
CA ALA A 56 -1.52 13.90 -0.88
C ALA A 56 -1.77 14.99 0.17
N ALA A 57 -1.76 16.28 -0.21
CA ALA A 57 -2.09 17.39 0.68
C ALA A 57 -3.54 17.31 1.20
N GLU A 58 -4.51 16.90 0.37
CA GLU A 58 -5.90 16.68 0.76
C GLU A 58 -6.08 15.46 1.67
N ASN A 59 -5.24 14.42 1.51
CA ASN A 59 -5.25 13.21 2.32
C ASN A 59 -4.45 13.34 3.63
N VAL A 60 -3.71 14.44 3.84
CA VAL A 60 -3.23 14.81 5.18
C VAL A 60 -4.46 15.26 5.97
N THR A 61 -5.15 14.27 6.51
CA THR A 61 -6.33 14.46 7.34
C THR A 61 -5.94 15.19 8.62
N VAL A 62 -6.81 16.09 9.10
CA VAL A 62 -6.63 16.78 10.40
C VAL A 62 -6.48 15.78 11.56
N VAL A 63 -7.03 14.58 11.39
CA VAL A 63 -6.99 13.49 12.37
C VAL A 63 -6.37 12.26 11.72
N LEU A 64 -5.27 11.76 12.29
CA LEU A 64 -4.70 10.46 11.90
C LEU A 64 -5.67 9.35 12.31
N LEU A 65 -5.94 8.41 11.39
CA LEU A 65 -6.73 7.22 11.68
C LEU A 65 -5.83 5.98 11.70
N VAL A 66 -6.17 5.05 12.57
CA VAL A 66 -5.63 3.69 12.60
C VAL A 66 -6.79 2.71 12.74
N ARG A 67 -6.52 1.42 12.55
CA ARG A 67 -7.46 0.38 12.97
C ARG A 67 -6.99 -0.19 14.31
N GLU A 68 -7.89 -0.22 15.28
CA GLU A 68 -7.64 -0.73 16.62
C GLU A 68 -8.82 -1.60 17.04
N ASP A 69 -8.58 -2.85 17.42
CA ASP A 69 -9.59 -3.85 17.80
C ASP A 69 -10.73 -4.04 16.78
N GLY A 70 -10.46 -3.76 15.51
CA GLY A 70 -11.47 -3.85 14.46
C GLY A 70 -11.93 -2.49 13.94
N PRO A 71 -12.49 -1.52 14.68
CA PRO A 71 -12.93 -0.23 14.11
C PRO A 71 -11.78 0.70 13.67
N LEU A 72 -12.09 1.65 12.78
CA LEU A 72 -11.20 2.80 12.53
C LEU A 72 -11.39 3.81 13.66
N VAL A 73 -10.29 4.22 14.28
CA VAL A 73 -10.29 5.16 15.41
C VAL A 73 -9.28 6.29 15.18
N PRO A 74 -9.55 7.51 15.69
CA PRO A 74 -8.56 8.57 15.79
C PRO A 74 -7.33 8.14 16.60
N SER A 75 -6.15 8.49 16.11
CA SER A 75 -4.90 8.36 16.84
C SER A 75 -4.20 9.70 16.94
N ASN A 76 -3.60 9.98 18.10
CA ASN A 76 -2.78 11.17 18.34
C ASN A 76 -1.29 10.86 18.24
N THR A 77 -0.92 9.65 17.78
CA THR A 77 0.49 9.29 17.67
C THR A 77 1.17 10.12 16.59
N THR A 78 2.31 10.68 16.96
CA THR A 78 3.26 11.35 16.05
C THR A 78 4.59 10.61 16.02
N ALA A 79 4.69 9.49 16.75
CA ALA A 79 5.90 8.71 16.86
C ALA A 79 6.28 8.13 15.48
N LEU A 80 7.53 8.35 15.10
CA LEU A 80 8.11 7.68 13.94
C LEU A 80 8.29 6.19 14.27
N HIS A 81 8.13 5.36 13.25
CA HIS A 81 8.44 3.93 13.32
C HIS A 81 9.52 3.61 12.29
N GLU A 82 10.51 2.82 12.68
CA GLU A 82 11.62 2.48 11.81
C GLU A 82 11.31 1.22 10.99
N PHE A 83 11.56 1.28 9.69
CA PHE A 83 11.43 0.13 8.78
C PHE A 83 12.72 -0.04 7.98
N ASP A 84 13.11 -1.30 7.70
CA ASP A 84 14.22 -1.61 6.79
C ASP A 84 13.71 -1.96 5.39
N PHE A 85 13.82 -0.99 4.48
CA PHE A 85 13.48 -1.16 3.06
C PHE A 85 14.61 -1.79 2.24
N GLY A 86 15.64 -2.35 2.87
CA GLY A 86 16.78 -3.01 2.23
C GLY A 86 18.08 -2.21 2.22
N SER A 87 18.11 -1.06 2.89
CA SER A 87 19.31 -0.21 3.02
C SER A 87 19.54 0.25 4.47
N GLY A 88 18.99 -0.50 5.43
CA GLY A 88 19.01 -0.17 6.84
C GLY A 88 17.72 0.46 7.33
N LEU A 89 17.63 0.61 8.65
CA LEU A 89 16.47 1.20 9.32
C LEU A 89 16.32 2.68 8.94
N THR A 90 15.09 3.03 8.57
CA THR A 90 14.72 4.40 8.21
C THR A 90 13.41 4.79 8.90
N ALA A 91 13.38 6.01 9.45
CA ALA A 91 12.21 6.52 10.13
C ALA A 91 11.07 6.79 9.14
N SER A 92 9.88 6.28 9.45
CA SER A 92 8.65 6.49 8.70
C SER A 92 7.61 7.14 9.61
N PHE A 93 6.90 8.14 9.09
CA PHE A 93 5.87 8.84 9.86
C PHE A 93 4.51 8.18 9.64
N PRO A 94 3.63 8.18 10.66
CA PRO A 94 2.29 7.63 10.52
C PRO A 94 1.46 8.51 9.58
N LEU A 95 0.70 7.88 8.68
CA LEU A 95 -0.19 8.57 7.74
C LEU A 95 -1.44 7.73 7.50
N THR A 96 -2.61 8.39 7.46
CA THR A 96 -3.88 7.73 7.10
C THR A 96 -3.83 7.33 5.62
N LEU A 97 -3.75 6.03 5.33
CA LEU A 97 -3.84 5.50 3.97
C LEU A 97 -5.17 4.73 3.78
N PRO A 98 -5.70 4.65 2.54
CA PRO A 98 -6.88 3.83 2.24
C PRO A 98 -6.68 2.35 2.60
N ASP A 99 -5.42 1.93 2.70
CA ASP A 99 -4.96 0.59 3.07
C ASP A 99 -5.49 0.10 4.42
N LEU A 100 -5.82 0.99 5.36
CA LEU A 100 -6.50 0.65 6.62
C LEU A 100 -7.86 -0.03 6.41
N ILE A 101 -8.51 0.23 5.26
CA ILE A 101 -9.80 -0.35 4.88
C ILE A 101 -9.57 -1.61 4.06
N THR A 102 -8.73 -1.55 3.03
CA THR A 102 -8.56 -2.65 2.07
C THR A 102 -7.84 -3.83 2.70
N ILE A 103 -6.76 -3.60 3.46
CA ILE A 103 -6.05 -4.68 4.16
C ILE A 103 -6.98 -5.35 5.18
N TRP A 104 -7.73 -4.60 6.00
CA TRP A 104 -8.68 -5.21 6.94
C TRP A 104 -9.80 -6.00 6.24
N ARG A 105 -10.24 -5.53 5.07
CA ARG A 105 -11.25 -6.24 4.28
C ARG A 105 -10.75 -7.63 3.87
N GLU A 106 -9.47 -7.75 3.54
CA GLU A 106 -8.79 -8.97 3.12
C GLU A 106 -8.38 -9.87 4.30
N THR A 107 -7.68 -9.31 5.28
CA THR A 107 -6.95 -10.08 6.30
C THR A 107 -7.71 -10.27 7.60
N LYS A 108 -8.68 -9.39 7.90
CA LYS A 108 -9.38 -9.30 9.20
C LYS A 108 -8.47 -9.05 10.40
N VAL A 109 -7.20 -8.68 10.20
CA VAL A 109 -6.31 -8.33 11.32
C VAL A 109 -6.87 -7.10 12.05
N PRO A 110 -7.09 -7.19 13.37
CA PRO A 110 -7.82 -6.17 14.11
C PRO A 110 -7.05 -4.85 14.26
N ASN A 111 -5.71 -4.91 14.32
CA ASN A 111 -4.87 -3.74 14.52
C ASN A 111 -4.02 -3.46 13.27
N ILE A 112 -4.19 -2.28 12.67
CA ILE A 112 -3.47 -1.88 11.45
C ILE A 112 -3.05 -0.42 11.56
N ALA A 113 -1.75 -0.16 11.35
CA ALA A 113 -1.19 1.18 11.24
C ALA A 113 -0.38 1.32 9.95
N THR A 114 -0.58 2.45 9.26
CA THR A 114 0.06 2.75 7.97
C THR A 114 1.06 3.89 8.13
N PHE A 115 2.20 3.75 7.44
CA PHE A 115 3.32 4.68 7.52
C PHE A 115 3.81 5.05 6.12
N VAL A 116 4.47 6.19 6.02
CA VAL A 116 5.16 6.62 4.81
C VAL A 116 6.60 7.00 5.13
N HIS A 117 7.51 6.51 4.30
CA HIS A 117 8.88 7.02 4.23
C HIS A 117 9.04 7.85 2.95
N VAL A 118 9.63 9.03 3.08
CA VAL A 118 9.83 9.96 1.97
C VAL A 118 11.32 10.06 1.70
N VAL A 119 11.73 9.74 0.47
CA VAL A 119 13.13 9.86 0.03
C VAL A 119 13.29 11.13 -0.78
N GLY A 120 14.18 12.02 -0.32
CA GLY A 120 14.46 13.30 -0.98
C GLY A 120 13.28 14.28 -0.94
N ASP A 121 13.17 15.11 -1.96
CA ASP A 121 12.14 16.16 -2.08
C ASP A 121 10.82 15.65 -2.69
N ALA A 122 10.40 14.42 -2.37
CA ALA A 122 9.21 13.85 -3.01
C ALA A 122 7.94 14.64 -2.65
N PHE A 123 7.89 15.29 -1.49
CA PHE A 123 6.83 16.25 -1.16
C PHE A 123 7.30 17.69 -1.46
N PRO A 124 6.83 18.30 -2.56
CA PRO A 124 7.25 19.64 -2.92
C PRO A 124 6.65 20.68 -1.97
N GLY A 125 7.49 21.58 -1.48
CA GLY A 125 7.04 22.83 -0.88
C GLY A 125 6.66 23.86 -1.96
N GLY A 126 5.81 24.83 -1.60
CA GLY A 126 5.48 25.98 -2.47
C GLY A 126 4.20 25.80 -3.28
N ASP A 127 4.15 26.45 -4.45
CA ASP A 127 2.97 26.46 -5.32
C ASP A 127 2.83 25.12 -6.07
N LEU A 128 1.92 24.28 -5.60
CA LEU A 128 1.62 22.98 -6.22
C LEU A 128 1.19 23.13 -7.69
N SER A 129 0.62 24.27 -8.10
CA SER A 129 0.18 24.48 -9.49
C SER A 129 1.33 24.63 -10.49
N ALA A 130 2.56 24.86 -10.00
CA ALA A 130 3.76 24.92 -10.84
C ALA A 130 4.37 23.54 -11.11
N LEU A 131 3.88 22.47 -10.47
CA LEU A 131 4.42 21.12 -10.63
C LEU A 131 4.09 20.51 -12.01
N PRO A 132 4.97 19.64 -12.54
CA PRO A 132 4.70 18.92 -13.78
C PRO A 132 3.55 17.92 -13.61
N ASP A 133 3.02 17.42 -14.74
CA ASP A 133 1.96 16.39 -14.74
C ASP A 133 2.44 15.02 -14.26
N GLY A 134 3.76 14.84 -14.14
CA GLY A 134 4.38 13.65 -13.56
C GLY A 134 5.88 13.62 -13.79
N PRO A 135 6.58 12.69 -13.13
CA PRO A 135 8.00 12.47 -13.37
C PRO A 135 8.25 11.97 -14.79
N THR A 136 9.38 12.37 -15.35
CA THR A 136 9.92 11.87 -16.61
C THR A 136 10.23 10.37 -16.51
N GLU A 137 10.41 9.71 -17.65
CA GLU A 137 10.83 8.31 -17.69
C GLU A 137 12.17 8.07 -17.00
N ALA A 138 13.14 8.98 -17.16
CA ALA A 138 14.43 8.89 -16.49
C ALA A 138 14.30 9.00 -14.96
N GLU A 139 13.47 9.92 -14.47
CA GLU A 139 13.19 10.05 -13.03
C GLU A 139 12.50 8.80 -12.48
N ARG A 140 11.53 8.23 -13.21
CA ARG A 140 10.89 6.97 -12.82
C ARG A 140 11.87 5.81 -12.81
N ALA A 141 12.78 5.71 -13.78
CA ALA A 141 13.79 4.66 -13.82
C ALA A 141 14.78 4.75 -12.64
N ALA A 142 15.11 5.98 -12.21
CA ALA A 142 16.04 6.22 -11.10
C ALA A 142 15.43 6.03 -9.71
N ASN A 143 14.10 6.11 -9.57
CA ASN A 143 13.42 6.15 -8.26
C ASN A 143 12.45 4.98 -8.09
N ARG A 144 12.98 3.82 -7.68
CA ARG A 144 12.18 2.62 -7.39
C ARG A 144 11.33 2.77 -6.13
N CYS A 145 10.23 2.03 -6.06
CA CYS A 145 9.33 2.03 -4.89
C CYS A 145 9.56 0.77 -4.06
N ALA A 146 9.42 0.90 -2.74
CA ALA A 146 9.50 -0.21 -1.82
C ALA A 146 8.41 -0.11 -0.75
N ALA A 147 8.07 -1.24 -0.13
CA ALA A 147 7.17 -1.28 1.02
C ALA A 147 7.61 -2.37 1.99
N VAL A 148 7.33 -2.18 3.27
CA VAL A 148 7.65 -3.16 4.33
C VAL A 148 6.42 -3.39 5.18
N ALA A 149 6.15 -4.65 5.50
CA ALA A 149 5.11 -5.05 6.43
C ALA A 149 5.71 -5.82 7.60
N GLU A 150 5.37 -5.39 8.80
CA GLU A 150 5.59 -6.11 10.04
C GLU A 150 4.25 -6.68 10.51
N VAL A 151 4.21 -7.99 10.69
CA VAL A 151 3.04 -8.71 11.19
C VAL A 151 3.38 -9.33 12.53
N THR A 152 2.58 -9.04 13.55
CA THR A 152 2.71 -9.64 14.88
C THR A 152 1.57 -10.62 15.12
N ALA A 153 1.91 -11.85 15.50
CA ALA A 153 1.00 -12.90 15.94
C ALA A 153 0.54 -12.69 17.40
N ALA A 154 -0.54 -13.37 17.79
CA ALA A 154 -1.03 -13.37 19.17
C ALA A 154 0.00 -13.90 20.19
N ASP A 155 0.89 -14.81 19.76
CA ASP A 155 1.98 -15.37 20.58
C ASP A 155 3.23 -14.47 20.64
N GLY A 156 3.20 -13.31 19.98
CA GLY A 156 4.32 -12.36 19.91
C GLY A 156 5.31 -12.63 18.78
N THR A 157 5.12 -13.68 17.97
CA THR A 157 5.95 -13.93 16.79
C THR A 157 5.83 -12.77 15.80
N VAL A 158 6.97 -12.29 15.29
CA VAL A 158 7.02 -11.23 14.28
C VAL A 158 7.50 -11.80 12.95
N SER A 159 6.76 -11.48 11.89
CA SER A 159 7.16 -11.72 10.50
C SER A 159 7.33 -10.40 9.78
N LEU A 160 8.45 -10.27 9.07
CA LEU A 160 8.83 -9.10 8.30
C LEU A 160 8.87 -9.46 6.83
N HIS A 161 8.21 -8.67 5.99
CA HIS A 161 8.20 -8.83 4.54
C HIS A 161 8.48 -7.51 3.84
N ARG A 162 9.14 -7.59 2.69
CA ARG A 162 9.46 -6.46 1.83
C ARG A 162 8.89 -6.67 0.44
N LEU A 163 8.38 -5.59 -0.14
CA LEU A 163 8.09 -5.46 -1.56
C LEU A 163 9.07 -4.45 -2.16
N GLU A 164 9.68 -4.80 -3.30
CA GLU A 164 10.46 -3.88 -4.13
C GLU A 164 9.89 -3.89 -5.54
N THR A 165 9.72 -2.72 -6.16
CA THR A 165 9.14 -2.61 -7.50
C THR A 165 9.66 -1.38 -8.24
N VAL A 166 9.29 -1.26 -9.52
CA VAL A 166 9.47 -0.04 -10.32
C VAL A 166 8.82 1.17 -9.63
N ASN A 167 9.10 2.38 -10.11
CA ASN A 167 8.50 3.59 -9.57
C ASN A 167 6.95 3.51 -9.52
N GLY A 168 6.33 4.16 -8.53
CA GLY A 168 4.88 4.16 -8.35
C GLY A 168 4.07 4.66 -9.57
N TYR A 169 4.59 5.62 -10.34
CA TYR A 169 3.96 6.10 -11.58
C TYR A 169 4.11 5.11 -12.75
N THR A 170 5.04 4.16 -12.66
CA THR A 170 5.15 3.04 -13.60
C THR A 170 4.26 1.89 -13.15
N PHE A 171 4.33 1.52 -11.87
CA PHE A 171 3.55 0.41 -11.30
C PHE A 171 2.05 0.64 -11.43
N THR A 172 1.55 1.82 -11.04
CA THR A 172 0.11 2.11 -10.94
C THR A 172 -0.66 1.88 -12.24
N PRO A 173 -0.28 2.47 -13.39
CA PRO A 173 -0.99 2.22 -14.64
C PRO A 173 -0.84 0.77 -15.11
N MET A 174 0.30 0.12 -14.89
CA MET A 174 0.49 -1.28 -15.26
C MET A 174 -0.42 -2.22 -14.46
N ALA A 175 -0.49 -2.03 -13.13
CA ALA A 175 -1.37 -2.79 -12.26
C ALA A 175 -2.85 -2.59 -12.61
N ALA A 176 -3.24 -1.35 -12.95
CA ALA A 176 -4.61 -1.06 -13.37
C ALA A 176 -4.95 -1.74 -14.70
N ALA A 177 -4.04 -1.71 -15.68
CA ALA A 177 -4.22 -2.39 -16.96
C ALA A 177 -4.27 -3.92 -16.80
N GLU A 178 -3.39 -4.49 -15.98
CA GLU A 178 -3.38 -5.93 -15.70
C GLU A 178 -4.66 -6.38 -14.97
N THR A 179 -5.13 -5.58 -14.00
CA THR A 179 -6.43 -5.80 -13.34
C THR A 179 -7.55 -5.85 -14.39
N ALA A 180 -7.64 -4.83 -15.26
CA ALA A 180 -8.67 -4.77 -16.29
C ALA A 180 -8.60 -5.97 -17.24
N ARG A 181 -7.39 -6.38 -17.64
CA ARG A 181 -7.16 -7.54 -18.50
C ARG A 181 -7.71 -8.82 -17.88
N ARG A 182 -7.44 -9.08 -16.59
CA ARG A 182 -7.95 -10.27 -15.87
C ARG A 182 -9.46 -10.25 -15.69
N VAL A 183 -10.02 -9.09 -15.36
CA VAL A 183 -11.47 -8.91 -15.27
C VAL A 183 -12.15 -9.21 -16.61
N LEU A 184 -11.61 -8.70 -17.73
CA LEU A 184 -12.10 -9.00 -19.08
C LEU A 184 -11.94 -10.48 -19.46
N ALA A 185 -10.97 -11.17 -18.88
CA ALA A 185 -10.79 -12.62 -19.03
C ALA A 185 -11.73 -13.46 -18.16
N GLY A 186 -12.58 -12.82 -17.34
CA GLY A 186 -13.61 -13.49 -16.53
C GLY A 186 -13.24 -13.69 -15.06
N GLU A 187 -12.06 -13.26 -14.60
CA GLU A 187 -11.68 -13.28 -13.18
C GLU A 187 -12.47 -12.22 -12.41
N THR A 188 -13.73 -12.54 -12.08
CA THR A 188 -14.67 -11.61 -11.46
C THR A 188 -15.36 -12.23 -10.25
N ARG A 189 -15.66 -11.40 -9.24
CA ARG A 189 -16.41 -11.81 -8.05
C ARG A 189 -17.33 -10.67 -7.60
N PRO A 190 -18.66 -10.85 -7.58
CA PRO A 190 -19.58 -9.81 -7.12
C PRO A 190 -19.26 -9.26 -5.73
N GLY A 191 -19.60 -8.00 -5.49
CA GLY A 191 -19.30 -7.29 -4.26
C GLY A 191 -18.00 -6.51 -4.29
N PHE A 192 -17.57 -6.07 -3.11
CA PHE A 192 -16.32 -5.32 -2.94
C PHE A 192 -15.13 -6.27 -2.98
N GLN A 193 -14.19 -5.99 -3.87
CA GLN A 193 -12.97 -6.74 -4.08
C GLN A 193 -11.77 -5.81 -3.99
N THR A 194 -10.62 -6.42 -3.83
CA THR A 194 -9.30 -5.78 -3.90
C THR A 194 -8.40 -6.64 -4.78
N PRO A 195 -7.29 -6.12 -5.32
CA PRO A 195 -6.41 -6.90 -6.17
C PRO A 195 -5.88 -8.16 -5.45
N ALA A 196 -5.40 -8.03 -4.22
CA ALA A 196 -4.91 -9.16 -3.44
C ALA A 196 -6.04 -10.15 -3.09
N GLY A 197 -7.24 -9.65 -2.76
CA GLY A 197 -8.38 -10.51 -2.45
C GLY A 197 -8.94 -11.27 -3.66
N LEU A 198 -8.88 -10.69 -4.86
CA LEU A 198 -9.43 -11.28 -6.09
C LEU A 198 -8.40 -12.15 -6.82
N PHE A 199 -7.17 -11.67 -6.95
CA PHE A 199 -6.11 -12.29 -7.75
C PHE A 199 -5.01 -12.99 -6.91
N GLY A 200 -5.06 -12.85 -5.59
CA GLY A 200 -4.10 -13.44 -4.64
C GLY A 200 -2.92 -12.53 -4.31
N SER A 201 -2.14 -12.93 -3.28
CA SER A 201 -0.98 -12.17 -2.77
C SER A 201 0.13 -11.99 -3.81
N GLY A 202 0.19 -12.85 -4.83
CA GLY A 202 1.16 -12.77 -5.93
C GLY A 202 0.78 -11.79 -7.04
N PHE A 203 -0.32 -11.05 -6.94
CA PHE A 203 -0.75 -10.13 -8.00
C PHE A 203 0.30 -9.04 -8.29
N ALA A 204 0.86 -8.42 -7.25
CA ALA A 204 1.88 -7.37 -7.43
C ALA A 204 3.12 -7.89 -8.17
N GLU A 205 3.52 -9.14 -7.95
CA GLU A 205 4.66 -9.80 -8.63
C GLU A 205 4.42 -10.00 -10.14
N THR A 206 3.18 -9.86 -10.60
CA THR A 206 2.87 -9.89 -12.04
C THR A 206 3.14 -8.57 -12.75
N ILE A 207 3.50 -7.52 -12.00
CA ILE A 207 3.82 -6.19 -12.51
C ILE A 207 5.34 -6.01 -12.50
N ALA A 208 5.87 -5.46 -13.60
CA ALA A 208 7.29 -5.31 -13.91
C ALA A 208 8.24 -5.20 -12.69
N ASP A 209 9.26 -6.06 -12.68
CA ASP A 209 10.34 -6.12 -11.71
C ASP A 209 9.89 -5.98 -10.24
N THR A 210 8.73 -6.54 -9.91
CA THR A 210 8.21 -6.58 -8.54
C THR A 210 8.63 -7.86 -7.85
N ASN A 211 9.25 -7.74 -6.68
CA ASN A 211 9.62 -8.86 -5.82
C ASN A 211 8.98 -8.70 -4.44
N LEU A 212 8.40 -9.79 -3.93
CA LEU A 212 7.96 -9.91 -2.54
C LEU A 212 8.86 -10.94 -1.84
N SER A 213 9.57 -10.51 -0.80
CA SER A 213 10.47 -11.38 -0.03
C SER A 213 10.26 -11.25 1.48
N ARG A 214 10.56 -12.33 2.20
CA ARG A 214 10.61 -12.31 3.67
C ARG A 214 11.95 -11.71 4.09
N ILE A 215 11.94 -10.82 5.08
CA ILE A 215 13.14 -10.29 5.72
C ILE A 215 13.52 -11.28 6.84
N PRO A 216 14.74 -11.86 6.84
CA PRO A 216 15.20 -12.70 7.94
C PRO A 216 15.27 -11.90 9.25
N ASN A 217 14.86 -12.54 10.36
CA ASN A 217 15.07 -12.01 11.71
C ASN A 217 16.53 -12.18 12.15
#